data_AF-A0A7J7LHW0-F1
#
_entry.id   AF-A0A7J7LHW0-F1
#
_cell.length_a   1.000
_cell.length_b   1.000
_cell.length_c   1.000
_cell.angle_alpha   90.00
_cell.angle_beta   90.00
_cell.angle_gamma   90.00
#
_symmetry.space_group_name_H-M   'P 1'
#
loop_
_entity.id
_entity.type
_entity.pdbx_description
1 polymer ?
#
loop_
_entity_poly.entity_id
_entity_poly.type
_entity_poly.pdbx_seq_one_letter_code
_entity_poly.pdbx_strand_id
1 'polypeptide(L)'
;MALKLKLKKKKDHPIISPPVETKKNLRAPTFNQLTNLYHEPFCLDIFISKSSVRACIIHRVTSKVVVVAHSISKDMKSYLVSTKDSNACVAIGEVLAQRASEDDIHDIVYTPRKGKKLEGKLQIVLQCVIEHGINRKVKIKK
;
A
#
# COMPACT_ATOMS: atom_id res chain seq x y z
N MET A 1 -22.41 -50.29 -59.50
CA MET A 1 -23.18 -50.29 -58.25
C MET A 1 -22.83 -49.04 -57.45
N ALA A 2 -23.80 -48.15 -57.23
CA ALA A 2 -23.61 -46.85 -56.61
C ALA A 2 -23.48 -46.95 -55.09
N LEU A 3 -22.42 -46.37 -54.51
CA LEU A 3 -22.24 -46.22 -53.06
C LEU A 3 -22.46 -44.75 -52.69
N LYS A 4 -23.63 -44.50 -52.11
CA LYS A 4 -24.16 -43.20 -51.71
C LYS A 4 -23.66 -42.89 -50.29
N LEU A 5 -22.57 -42.12 -50.16
CA LEU A 5 -22.08 -41.65 -48.86
C LEU A 5 -22.77 -40.34 -48.46
N LYS A 6 -23.56 -40.45 -47.39
CA LYS A 6 -24.39 -39.38 -46.81
C LYS A 6 -23.53 -38.34 -46.08
N LEU A 7 -23.58 -37.10 -46.54
CA LEU A 7 -23.09 -35.91 -45.85
C LEU A 7 -23.83 -35.74 -44.50
N LYS A 8 -23.08 -35.78 -43.38
CA LYS A 8 -23.57 -35.28 -42.07
C LYS A 8 -23.14 -33.83 -41.93
N LYS A 9 -24.11 -32.91 -41.95
CA LYS A 9 -23.96 -31.49 -41.61
C LYS A 9 -23.33 -31.35 -40.22
N LYS A 10 -22.12 -30.77 -40.14
CA LYS A 10 -21.60 -30.19 -38.89
C LYS A 10 -22.44 -28.94 -38.60
N LYS A 11 -22.96 -28.84 -37.38
CA LYS A 11 -23.71 -27.68 -36.89
C LYS A 11 -22.73 -26.52 -36.72
N ASP A 12 -23.03 -25.39 -37.35
CA ASP A 12 -22.32 -24.14 -37.11
C ASP A 12 -22.58 -23.71 -35.67
N HIS A 13 -21.51 -23.64 -34.87
CA HIS A 13 -21.57 -23.00 -33.56
C HIS A 13 -21.65 -21.48 -33.77
N PRO A 14 -22.61 -20.77 -33.15
CA PRO A 14 -22.71 -19.33 -33.30
C PRO A 14 -21.49 -18.66 -32.64
N ILE A 15 -20.81 -17.81 -33.41
CA ILE A 15 -19.74 -16.93 -32.94
C ILE A 15 -20.38 -15.97 -31.94
N ILE A 16 -20.13 -16.20 -30.65
CA ILE A 16 -20.48 -15.29 -29.57
C ILE A 16 -19.59 -14.05 -29.74
N SER A 17 -20.20 -12.94 -30.14
CA SER A 17 -19.55 -11.63 -30.11
C SER A 17 -19.04 -11.34 -28.70
N PRO A 18 -17.84 -10.74 -28.53
CA PRO A 18 -17.38 -10.37 -27.21
C PRO A 18 -18.36 -9.35 -26.59
N PRO A 19 -18.57 -9.36 -25.27
CA PRO A 19 -19.43 -8.39 -24.62
C PRO A 19 -18.86 -7.00 -24.88
N VAL A 20 -19.70 -6.10 -25.37
CA VAL A 20 -19.37 -4.68 -25.49
C VAL A 20 -19.15 -4.14 -24.08
N GLU A 21 -17.89 -4.05 -23.66
CA GLU A 21 -17.51 -3.34 -22.45
C GLU A 21 -17.92 -1.88 -22.63
N THR A 22 -18.96 -1.49 -21.90
CA THR A 22 -19.38 -0.10 -21.77
C THR A 22 -18.20 0.69 -21.20
N LYS A 23 -17.55 1.47 -22.07
CA LYS A 23 -16.52 2.44 -21.70
C LYS A 23 -17.12 3.38 -20.65
N LYS A 24 -16.83 3.14 -19.38
CA LYS A 24 -17.14 4.08 -18.31
C LYS A 24 -16.46 5.39 -18.70
N ASN A 25 -17.23 6.46 -18.90
CA ASN A 25 -16.71 7.79 -19.16
C ASN A 25 -15.80 8.19 -17.99
N LEU A 26 -14.49 7.99 -18.14
CA LEU A 26 -13.50 8.43 -17.17
C LEU A 26 -13.44 9.95 -17.30
N ARG A 27 -13.97 10.64 -16.29
CA ARG A 27 -13.82 12.10 -16.19
C ARG A 27 -12.33 12.43 -16.20
N ALA A 28 -11.97 13.47 -16.95
CA ALA A 28 -10.60 13.98 -16.91
C ALA A 28 -10.22 14.32 -15.45
N PRO A 29 -9.01 13.95 -15.01
CA PRO A 29 -8.59 14.21 -13.64
C PRO A 29 -8.60 15.71 -13.37
N THR A 30 -9.11 16.10 -12.20
CA THR A 30 -9.13 17.52 -11.82
C THR A 30 -7.71 18.00 -11.51
N PHE A 31 -7.47 19.30 -11.62
CA PHE A 31 -6.16 19.90 -11.29
C PHE A 31 -5.63 19.43 -9.93
N ASN A 32 -6.48 19.42 -8.90
CA ASN A 32 -6.12 18.95 -7.57
C ASN A 32 -5.68 17.48 -7.55
N GLN A 33 -6.28 16.61 -8.37
CA GLN A 33 -5.87 15.21 -8.45
C GLN A 33 -4.46 15.06 -9.04
N LEU A 34 -4.07 15.95 -9.96
CA LEU A 34 -2.73 15.98 -10.57
C LEU A 34 -1.70 16.60 -9.62
N THR A 35 -2.05 17.67 -8.90
CA THR A 35 -1.10 18.40 -8.04
C THR A 35 -0.91 17.81 -6.65
N ASN A 36 -1.85 16.99 -6.16
CA ASN A 36 -1.78 16.33 -4.85
C ASN A 36 -0.52 15.47 -4.63
N LEU A 37 0.23 15.13 -5.68
CA LEU A 37 1.51 14.43 -5.55
C LEU A 37 2.63 15.36 -5.07
N TYR A 38 2.58 16.64 -5.44
CA TYR A 38 3.61 17.64 -5.12
C TYR A 38 3.37 18.30 -3.77
N HIS A 39 2.10 18.49 -3.37
CA HIS A 39 1.78 19.05 -2.06
C HIS A 39 1.99 18.04 -0.92
N GLU A 40 1.81 16.75 -1.21
CA GLU A 40 1.92 15.68 -0.22
C GLU A 40 2.80 14.55 -0.79
N PRO A 41 4.12 14.80 -0.87
CA PRO A 41 5.03 13.91 -1.57
C PRO A 41 5.35 12.64 -0.77
N PHE A 42 5.32 12.69 0.56
CA PHE A 42 5.68 11.53 1.39
C PHE A 42 4.46 10.66 1.73
N CYS A 43 4.62 9.35 1.59
CA CYS A 43 3.64 8.38 2.05
C CYS A 43 4.24 7.36 3.02
N LEU A 44 3.44 7.00 4.03
CA LEU A 44 3.79 6.00 5.02
C LEU A 44 3.28 4.63 4.55
N ASP A 45 4.20 3.67 4.43
CA ASP A 45 3.88 2.26 4.17
C ASP A 45 4.23 1.43 5.41
N ILE A 46 3.22 0.77 5.96
CA ILE A 46 3.36 -0.09 7.14
C ILE A 46 2.98 -1.50 6.74
N PHE A 47 3.95 -2.41 6.89
CA PHE A 47 3.79 -3.81 6.64
C PHE A 47 3.97 -4.61 7.93
N ILE A 48 2.89 -5.26 8.36
CA ILE A 48 2.86 -6.11 9.54
C ILE A 48 2.66 -7.56 9.09
N SER A 49 3.66 -8.39 9.35
CA SER A 49 3.62 -9.83 9.14
C SER A 49 3.33 -10.55 10.47
N LYS A 50 3.30 -11.89 10.45
CA LYS A 50 3.20 -12.70 11.67
C LYS A 50 4.45 -12.60 12.55
N SER A 51 5.61 -12.40 11.94
CA SER A 51 6.93 -12.48 12.60
C SER A 51 7.63 -11.14 12.75
N SER A 52 7.27 -10.15 11.95
CA SER A 52 8.01 -8.89 11.84
C SER A 52 7.09 -7.72 11.52
N VAL A 53 7.55 -6.54 11.91
CA VAL A 53 6.98 -5.26 11.54
C VAL A 53 8.00 -4.45 10.73
N ARG A 54 7.53 -3.83 9.67
CA ARG A 54 8.25 -2.92 8.78
C ARG A 54 7.44 -1.64 8.63
N ALA A 55 8.09 -0.50 8.78
CA ALA A 55 7.54 0.80 8.44
C ALA A 55 8.55 1.57 7.58
N CYS A 56 8.08 2.24 6.54
CA CYS A 56 8.94 3.07 5.71
C CYS A 56 8.19 4.26 5.14
N ILE A 57 8.92 5.33 4.89
CA ILE A 57 8.44 6.53 4.25
C ILE A 57 8.96 6.53 2.81
N ILE A 58 8.05 6.66 1.86
CA ILE A 58 8.33 6.63 0.43
C ILE A 58 7.96 7.98 -0.15
N HIS A 59 8.86 8.54 -0.96
CA HIS A 59 8.56 9.72 -1.75
C HIS A 59 7.78 9.32 -3.01
N ARG A 60 6.52 9.72 -3.11
CA ARG A 60 5.56 9.30 -4.15
C ARG A 60 5.98 9.69 -5.56
N VAL A 61 6.67 10.83 -5.72
CA VAL A 61 7.08 11.32 -7.05
C VAL A 61 8.30 10.55 -7.57
N THR A 62 9.30 10.32 -6.71
CA THR A 62 10.56 9.65 -7.09
C THR A 62 10.53 8.15 -6.84
N SER A 63 9.49 7.64 -6.16
CA SER A 63 9.35 6.25 -5.71
C SER A 63 10.52 5.73 -4.86
N LYS A 64 11.35 6.63 -4.31
CA LYS A 64 12.46 6.28 -3.44
C LYS A 64 11.99 6.13 -2.01
N VAL A 65 12.50 5.11 -1.32
CA VAL A 65 12.32 4.97 0.12
C VAL A 65 13.33 5.87 0.80
N VAL A 66 12.86 6.81 1.60
CA VAL A 66 13.71 7.81 2.26
C VAL A 66 14.08 7.32 3.65
N VAL A 67 13.06 6.93 4.43
CA VAL A 67 13.24 6.44 5.80
C VAL A 67 12.74 5.02 5.93
N VAL A 68 13.49 4.19 6.65
CA VAL A 68 13.23 2.76 6.81
C VAL A 68 13.40 2.38 8.27
N ALA A 69 12.41 1.67 8.83
CA ALA A 69 12.49 1.06 10.15
C ALA A 69 11.95 -0.38 10.11
N HIS A 70 12.76 -1.34 10.54
CA HIS A 70 12.45 -2.77 10.46
C HIS A 70 12.82 -3.45 11.78
N SER A 71 11.88 -4.21 12.35
CA SER A 71 12.15 -5.11 13.50
C SER A 71 13.26 -6.14 13.24
N ILE A 72 13.52 -6.48 11.98
CA ILE A 72 14.51 -7.50 11.58
C ILE A 72 15.91 -6.92 11.36
N SER A 73 16.08 -5.60 11.38
CA SER A 73 17.41 -5.02 11.17
C SER A 73 18.33 -5.41 12.32
N LYS A 74 19.63 -5.51 12.04
CA LYS A 74 20.64 -5.85 13.04
C LYS A 74 20.57 -4.90 14.24
N ASP A 75 20.35 -3.62 13.96
CA ASP A 75 20.23 -2.58 14.97
C ASP A 75 19.07 -2.89 15.92
N MET A 76 17.85 -3.10 15.39
CA MET A 76 16.66 -3.31 16.21
C MET A 76 16.66 -4.66 16.95
N LYS A 77 17.22 -5.70 16.33
CA LYS A 77 17.27 -7.03 16.93
C LYS A 77 18.10 -7.07 18.22
N SER A 78 19.06 -6.16 18.37
CA SER A 78 19.87 -6.06 19.59
C SER A 78 19.12 -5.44 20.77
N TYR A 79 18.17 -4.55 20.52
CA TYR A 79 17.39 -3.85 21.55
C TYR A 79 16.06 -4.53 21.89
N LEU A 80 15.53 -5.36 20.98
CA LEU A 80 14.22 -5.98 21.14
C LEU A 80 14.31 -7.44 21.60
N VAL A 81 13.58 -7.77 22.67
CA VAL A 81 13.40 -9.16 23.14
C VAL A 81 12.61 -9.99 22.13
N SER A 82 11.69 -9.37 21.40
CA SER A 82 10.83 -10.01 20.40
C SER A 82 10.55 -9.06 19.25
N THR A 83 10.55 -9.60 18.02
CA THR A 83 10.36 -8.82 16.78
C THR A 83 8.89 -8.54 16.45
N LYS A 84 7.96 -9.13 17.21
CA LYS A 84 6.53 -9.12 16.90
C LYS A 84 5.67 -8.44 17.97
N ASP A 85 6.23 -8.08 19.11
CA ASP A 85 5.45 -7.60 20.25
C ASP A 85 4.94 -6.16 20.04
N SER A 86 4.01 -5.72 20.89
CA SER A 86 3.55 -4.33 20.92
C SER A 86 4.71 -3.37 21.14
N ASN A 87 5.67 -3.71 22.00
CA ASN A 87 6.84 -2.88 22.29
C ASN A 87 7.74 -2.73 21.06
N ALA A 88 7.85 -3.76 20.23
CA ALA A 88 8.55 -3.65 18.95
C ALA A 88 7.86 -2.67 17.99
N CYS A 89 6.53 -2.60 18.02
CA CYS A 89 5.78 -1.64 17.20
C CYS A 89 6.03 -0.19 17.66
N VAL A 90 6.10 0.02 18.98
CA VAL A 90 6.45 1.32 19.56
C VAL A 90 7.87 1.71 19.13
N ALA A 91 8.87 0.87 19.41
CA ALA A 91 10.26 1.15 19.06
C ALA A 91 10.47 1.43 17.55
N ILE A 92 9.76 0.72 16.67
CA ILE A 92 9.80 0.99 15.23
C ILE A 92 9.19 2.35 14.88
N GLY A 93 8.10 2.73 15.55
CA GLY A 93 7.48 4.05 15.39
C GLY A 93 8.42 5.17 15.83
N GLU A 94 9.07 5.01 16.98
CA GLU A 94 10.05 5.96 17.53
C GLU A 94 11.23 6.14 16.59
N VAL A 95 11.87 5.03 16.18
CA VAL A 95 13.04 5.07 15.29
C VAL A 95 12.68 5.61 13.91
N LEU A 96 11.50 5.29 13.39
CA LEU A 96 11.03 5.86 12.13
C LEU A 96 10.85 7.37 12.26
N ALA A 97 10.26 7.84 13.36
CA ALA A 97 9.99 9.24 13.57
C ALA A 97 11.26 10.05 13.79
N GLN A 98 12.20 9.52 14.58
CA GLN A 98 13.50 10.13 14.78
C GLN A 98 14.24 10.30 13.45
N ARG A 99 14.35 9.24 12.65
CA ARG A 99 15.02 9.30 11.32
C ARG A 99 14.31 10.25 10.36
N ALA A 100 12.99 10.32 10.41
CA ALA A 100 12.23 11.26 9.58
C ALA A 100 12.46 12.71 10.02
N SER A 101 12.58 12.97 11.32
CA SER A 101 12.94 14.29 11.84
C SER A 101 14.37 14.70 11.46
N GLU A 102 15.31 13.75 11.40
CA GLU A 102 16.69 13.99 10.93
C GLU A 102 16.74 14.38 9.44
N ASP A 103 15.80 13.87 8.63
CA ASP A 103 15.64 14.19 7.20
C ASP A 103 14.66 15.37 6.94
N ASP A 104 14.24 16.09 7.99
CA ASP A 104 13.28 17.20 7.94
C ASP A 104 11.87 16.83 7.40
N ILE A 105 11.46 15.57 7.56
CA ILE A 105 10.16 15.04 7.10
C ILE A 105 9.15 15.05 8.25
N HIS A 106 8.19 15.97 8.16
CA HIS A 106 7.18 16.18 9.21
C HIS A 106 5.75 15.85 8.77
N ASP A 107 5.48 15.81 7.46
CA ASP A 107 4.15 15.56 6.90
C ASP A 107 4.12 14.26 6.11
N ILE A 108 3.19 13.34 6.45
CA ILE A 108 3.06 12.07 5.76
C ILE A 108 1.61 11.68 5.48
N VAL A 109 1.38 11.05 4.33
CA VAL A 109 0.10 10.46 3.96
C VAL A 109 0.10 8.96 4.20
N TYR A 110 -0.82 8.46 5.02
CA TYR A 110 -1.05 7.02 5.15
C TYR A 110 -2.20 6.59 4.24
N THR A 111 -1.93 5.63 3.35
CA THR A 111 -2.96 5.00 2.51
C THR A 111 -3.17 3.56 2.98
N PRO A 112 -4.28 3.24 3.66
CA PRO A 112 -4.57 1.89 4.10
C PRO A 112 -4.66 0.93 2.91
N ARG A 113 -4.10 -0.28 3.06
CA ARG A 113 -4.27 -1.34 2.06
C ARG A 113 -5.72 -1.85 2.08
N LYS A 114 -6.24 -2.25 0.90
CA LYS A 114 -7.61 -2.76 0.77
C LYS A 114 -7.89 -3.87 1.79
N GLY A 115 -8.95 -3.71 2.58
CA GLY A 115 -9.38 -4.69 3.59
C GLY A 115 -8.61 -4.65 4.92
N LYS A 116 -7.65 -3.73 5.11
CA LYS A 116 -6.98 -3.53 6.41
C LYS A 116 -7.70 -2.46 7.23
N LYS A 117 -8.18 -2.85 8.40
CA LYS A 117 -8.67 -1.93 9.43
C LYS A 117 -7.50 -1.32 10.21
N LEU A 118 -7.69 -0.10 10.71
CA LEU A 118 -6.75 0.62 11.56
C LEU A 118 -6.86 0.11 13.02
N GLU A 119 -6.56 -1.17 13.24
CA GLU A 119 -6.72 -1.80 14.56
C GLU A 119 -5.44 -2.53 14.98
N GLY A 120 -5.20 -2.62 16.29
CA GLY A 120 -4.10 -3.36 16.89
C GLY A 120 -2.73 -2.77 16.60
N LYS A 121 -1.79 -3.60 16.15
CA LYS A 121 -0.38 -3.21 15.91
C LYS A 121 -0.23 -2.03 14.96
N LEU A 122 -1.10 -1.94 13.95
CA LEU A 122 -1.07 -0.84 12.99
C LEU A 122 -1.38 0.51 13.65
N GLN A 123 -2.34 0.51 14.58
CA GLN A 123 -2.70 1.70 15.34
C GLN A 123 -1.56 2.14 16.26
N ILE A 124 -0.88 1.19 16.92
CA ILE A 124 0.24 1.49 17.82
C ILE A 124 1.37 2.22 17.07
N VAL A 125 1.81 1.68 15.93
CA VAL A 125 2.86 2.32 15.12
C VAL A 125 2.42 3.72 14.69
N LEU A 126 1.18 3.86 14.22
CA LEU A 126 0.68 5.13 13.71
C LEU A 126 0.47 6.17 14.82
N GLN A 127 0.13 5.74 16.04
CA GLN A 127 -0.01 6.60 17.21
C GLN A 127 1.36 7.10 17.68
N CYS A 128 2.34 6.19 17.78
CA CYS A 128 3.70 6.51 18.17
C CYS A 128 4.34 7.55 17.23
N VAL A 129 4.15 7.41 15.90
CA VAL A 129 4.66 8.39 14.91
C VAL A 129 4.07 9.79 15.13
N ILE A 130 2.80 9.90 15.52
CA ILE A 130 2.17 11.20 15.81
C ILE A 130 2.73 11.83 17.09
N GLU A 131 2.92 11.02 18.13
CA GLU A 131 3.45 11.48 19.41
C GLU A 131 4.85 12.07 19.27
N HIS A 132 5.62 11.60 18.30
CA HIS A 132 6.96 12.10 17.97
C HIS A 132 6.97 13.27 16.98
N GLY A 133 5.82 13.91 16.74
CA GLY A 133 5.74 15.18 16.02
C GLY A 133 5.53 15.09 14.51
N ILE A 134 5.17 13.90 13.99
CA ILE A 134 4.88 13.74 12.56
C ILE A 134 3.37 13.79 12.30
N ASN A 135 2.98 14.78 11.51
CA ASN A 135 1.60 14.97 11.09
C ASN A 135 1.18 13.89 10.08
N ARG A 136 -0.01 13.31 10.31
CA ARG A 136 -0.59 12.32 9.39
C ARG A 136 -1.84 12.83 8.70
N LYS A 137 -1.95 12.53 7.40
CA LYS A 137 -3.23 12.54 6.67
C LYS A 137 -3.61 11.11 6.27
N VAL A 138 -4.77 10.63 6.73
CA VAL A 138 -5.24 9.28 6.43
C VAL A 138 -6.24 9.32 5.26
N LYS A 139 -5.88 8.71 4.13
CA LYS A 139 -6.76 8.62 2.96
C LYS A 139 -7.50 7.28 2.96
N ILE A 140 -8.61 7.20 3.68
CA ILE A 140 -9.49 6.03 3.65
C ILE A 140 -10.29 6.06 2.34
N LYS A 141 -9.96 5.16 1.41
CA LYS A 141 -10.82 4.90 0.24
C LYS A 141 -12.02 4.09 0.72
N LYS A 142 -13.20 4.71 0.75
CA LYS A 142 -14.50 4.03 0.92
C LYS A 142 -14.77 3.08 -0.23
#